data_AF-A0A533UFH2-F1
#
_entry.id   AF-A0A533UFH2-F1
#
_cell.length_a   1.000
_cell.length_b   1.000
_cell.length_c   1.000
_cell.angle_alpha   90.00
_cell.angle_beta   90.00
_cell.angle_gamma   90.00
#
_symmetry.space_group_name_H-M   'P 1'
#
loop_
_entity.id
_entity.type
_entity.pdbx_description
1 polymer ?
#
loop_
_entity_poly.entity_id
_entity_poly.type
_entity_poly.pdbx_seq_one_letter_code
_entity_poly.pdbx_strand_id
1 'polypeptide(L)'
;SLLELIQKARKQYRTIEVEVENLNDAILAAKAGASIIMLDNRAPKEISKIVNTLKKLHLRDKIRIEASGGIDFTNIQSYARTGVD
;
A
#
# COMPACT_ATOMS: atom_id res chain seq x y z
N SER A 1 6.32 -5.85 16.93
CA SER A 1 5.07 -5.67 16.14
C SER A 1 5.39 -5.08 14.77
N LEU A 2 4.45 -5.09 13.81
CA LEU A 2 4.67 -4.47 12.48
C LEU A 2 5.10 -3.00 12.59
N LEU A 3 4.47 -2.25 13.51
CA LEU A 3 4.83 -0.86 13.82
C LEU A 3 6.30 -0.70 14.21
N GLU A 4 6.78 -1.50 15.16
CA GLU A 4 8.16 -1.42 15.66
C GLU A 4 9.18 -1.76 14.57
N LEU A 5 8.87 -2.74 13.72
CA LEU A 5 9.74 -3.14 12.61
C LEU A 5 9.88 -2.01 11.60
N ILE A 6 8.78 -1.37 11.21
CA ILE A 6 8.79 -0.24 10.28
C ILE A 6 9.56 0.94 10.89
N GLN A 7 9.30 1.29 12.15
CA GLN A 7 9.99 2.39 12.83
C GLN A 7 11.49 2.14 12.98
N LYS A 8 11.88 0.90 13.28
CA LYS A 8 13.30 0.52 13.37
C LYS A 8 13.98 0.61 12.01
N ALA A 9 13.35 0.06 10.97
CA ALA A 9 13.86 0.17 9.61
C ALA A 9 13.97 1.63 9.17
N ARG A 10 13.03 2.50 9.56
CA ARG A 10 13.00 3.92 9.16
C ARG A 10 14.18 4.73 9.69
N LYS A 11 14.78 4.31 10.80
CA LYS A 11 15.99 4.92 11.35
C LYS A 11 17.24 4.64 10.51
N GLN A 12 17.24 3.56 9.73
CA GLN A 12 18.41 3.09 8.99
C GLN A 12 18.25 3.27 7.46
N TYR A 13 17.02 3.16 6.95
CA TYR A 13 16.75 3.12 5.52
C TYR A 13 15.87 4.28 5.06
N ARG A 14 16.20 4.83 3.89
CA ARG A 14 15.46 5.95 3.29
C ARG A 14 14.14 5.53 2.66
N THR A 15 14.08 4.30 2.13
CA THR A 15 12.89 3.72 1.50
C THR A 15 12.59 2.40 2.16
N ILE A 16 11.32 2.19 2.52
CA ILE A 16 10.84 0.94 3.12
C ILE A 16 9.56 0.58 2.40
N GLU A 17 9.53 -0.62 1.86
CA GLU A 17 8.33 -1.25 1.31
C GLU A 17 7.78 -2.24 2.33
N VAL A 18 6.46 -2.25 2.46
CA VAL A 18 5.75 -3.15 3.35
C VAL A 18 4.61 -3.80 2.59
N GLU A 19 4.67 -5.12 2.46
CA GLU A 19 3.55 -5.92 1.98
C GLU A 19 2.49 -6.03 3.08
N VAL A 20 1.22 -5.84 2.72
CA VAL A 20 0.09 -5.88 3.65
C VAL A 20 -1.05 -6.70 3.09
N GLU A 21 -1.73 -7.44 3.97
CA GLU A 21 -2.82 -8.35 3.56
C GLU A 21 -4.20 -7.68 3.59
N ASN A 22 -4.35 -6.58 4.35
CA ASN A 22 -5.65 -5.97 4.61
C ASN A 22 -5.56 -4.45 4.84
N LEU A 23 -6.74 -3.81 4.89
CA LEU A 23 -6.88 -2.36 5.07
C LEU A 23 -6.25 -1.84 6.37
N ASN A 24 -6.37 -2.57 7.48
CA ASN A 24 -5.86 -2.10 8.77
C ASN A 24 -4.33 -2.08 8.77
N ASP A 25 -3.71 -3.09 8.17
CA ASP A 25 -2.25 -3.15 8.01
C ASP A 25 -1.75 -2.06 7.06
N ALA A 26 -2.47 -1.77 5.98
CA ALA A 26 -2.15 -0.66 5.09
C ALA A 26 -2.18 0.69 5.83
N ILE A 27 -3.21 0.92 6.67
CA ILE A 27 -3.30 2.13 7.50
C ILE A 27 -2.17 2.17 8.52
N LEU A 28 -1.86 1.05 9.18
CA LEU A 28 -0.79 0.96 10.17
C LEU A 28 0.57 1.25 9.53
N ALA A 29 0.87 0.63 8.39
CA ALA A 29 2.12 0.81 7.66
C ALA A 29 2.30 2.26 7.20
N ALA A 30 1.25 2.87 6.65
CA ALA A 30 1.26 4.28 6.26
C ALA A 30 1.52 5.21 7.45
N LYS A 31 0.85 4.98 8.59
CA LYS A 31 1.08 5.76 9.82
C LYS A 31 2.47 5.54 10.41
N ALA A 32 3.01 4.33 10.28
CA ALA A 32 4.33 3.96 10.78
C ALA A 32 5.48 4.55 9.94
N GLY A 33 5.19 5.09 8.75
CA GLY A 33 6.17 5.74 7.88
C GLY A 33 6.77 4.83 6.82
N ALA A 34 6.06 3.79 6.40
CA ALA A 34 6.40 3.06 5.18
C ALA A 34 6.45 4.03 3.98
N SER A 35 7.35 3.76 3.04
CA SER A 35 7.50 4.56 1.81
C SER A 35 6.64 4.01 0.68
N ILE A 36 6.48 2.69 0.66
CA ILE A 36 5.68 1.94 -0.31
C ILE A 36 4.83 0.94 0.46
N ILE A 37 3.55 0.81 0.10
CA ILE A 37 2.71 -0.31 0.50
C ILE A 37 2.48 -1.18 -0.74
N MET A 38 2.86 -2.44 -0.64
CA MET A 38 2.55 -3.45 -1.66
C MET A 38 1.29 -4.22 -1.27
N LEU A 39 0.36 -4.33 -2.23
CA LEU A 39 -0.89 -5.07 -2.10
C LEU A 39 -0.81 -6.35 -2.95
N ASP A 40 -0.40 -7.45 -2.32
CA ASP A 40 -0.24 -8.73 -3.02
C ASP A 40 -1.58 -9.44 -3.26
N ASN A 41 -1.78 -9.88 -4.51
CA ASN A 41 -2.91 -10.65 -5.00
C ASN A 41 -4.29 -10.08 -4.61
N ARG A 42 -4.41 -8.76 -4.52
CA ARG A 42 -5.67 -8.08 -4.18
C ARG A 42 -6.50 -7.75 -5.41
N ALA A 43 -7.82 -7.88 -5.28
CA ALA A 43 -8.72 -7.50 -6.37
C ALA A 43 -8.77 -5.97 -6.54
N PRO A 44 -8.97 -5.43 -7.77
CA PRO A 44 -9.03 -3.99 -8.01
C PRO A 44 -10.02 -3.21 -7.11
N LYS A 45 -11.15 -3.83 -6.75
CA LYS A 45 -12.15 -3.25 -5.85
C LYS A 45 -11.61 -3.04 -4.43
N GLU A 46 -10.81 -3.99 -3.92
CA GLU A 46 -10.20 -3.92 -2.60
C GLU A 46 -9.09 -2.86 -2.59
N ILE A 47 -8.25 -2.84 -3.62
CA ILE A 47 -7.21 -1.82 -3.81
C ILE A 47 -7.83 -0.42 -3.82
N SER A 48 -8.89 -0.22 -4.61
CA SER A 48 -9.61 1.06 -4.68
C SER A 48 -10.16 1.48 -3.32
N LYS A 49 -10.66 0.53 -2.51
CA LYS A 49 -11.12 0.79 -1.14
C LYS A 49 -9.97 1.24 -0.24
N ILE A 50 -8.81 0.60 -0.32
CA ILE A 50 -7.61 0.97 0.44
C ILE A 50 -7.13 2.35 0.04
N VAL A 51 -6.93 2.61 -1.24
CA VAL A 51 -6.49 3.92 -1.77
C VAL A 51 -7.44 5.04 -1.31
N ASN A 52 -8.76 4.85 -1.45
CA ASN A 52 -9.74 5.85 -1.03
C ASN A 52 -9.76 6.06 0.48
N THR A 53 -9.52 5.02 1.28
CA THR A 53 -9.45 5.14 2.74
C THR A 53 -8.21 5.90 3.17
N LEU A 54 -7.04 5.61 2.57
CA LEU A 54 -5.80 6.35 2.81
C LEU A 54 -5.93 7.82 2.41
N LYS A 55 -6.64 8.14 1.31
CA LYS A 55 -6.96 9.52 0.92
C LYS A 55 -7.80 10.23 1.99
N LYS A 56 -8.89 9.60 2.45
CA LYS A 56 -9.76 10.14 3.52
C LYS A 56 -9.03 10.38 4.84
N LEU A 57 -8.01 9.58 5.13
CA LEU A 57 -7.18 9.70 6.33
C LEU A 57 -5.98 10.65 6.14
N HIS A 58 -5.84 11.32 5.00
CA HIS A 58 -4.69 12.17 4.66
C HIS A 58 -3.34 11.44 4.74
N LEU A 59 -3.33 10.13 4.46
CA LEU A 59 -2.15 9.27 4.45
C LEU A 59 -1.62 9.00 3.03
N ARG A 60 -2.48 9.10 2.00
CA ARG A 60 -2.14 8.71 0.61
C ARG A 60 -0.97 9.49 0.02
N ASP A 61 -0.87 10.80 0.29
CA ASP A 61 0.11 11.66 -0.38
C ASP A 61 1.56 11.42 0.07
N LYS A 62 1.72 10.66 1.17
CA LYS A 62 3.04 10.36 1.76
C LYS A 62 3.56 8.98 1.39
N ILE A 63 2.79 8.20 0.61
CA ILE A 63 3.08 6.79 0.35
C ILE A 63 2.80 6.42 -1.10
N ARG A 64 3.68 5.59 -1.67
CA ARG A 64 3.41 4.92 -2.94
C ARG A 64 2.61 3.65 -2.68
N ILE A 65 1.65 3.36 -3.54
CA ILE A 65 0.83 2.15 -3.46
C ILE A 65 1.12 1.28 -4.68
N GLU A 66 1.61 0.08 -4.45
CA GLU A 66 1.92 -0.91 -5.47
C GLU A 66 0.89 -2.04 -5.46
N ALA A 67 0.49 -2.51 -6.65
CA ALA A 67 -0.31 -3.72 -6.81
C ALA A 67 0.56 -4.84 -7.38
N SER A 68 0.53 -6.01 -6.74
CA SER A 68 1.28 -7.19 -7.15
C SER A 68 0.37 -8.41 -7.27
N GLY A 69 0.81 -9.40 -8.06
CA GLY A 69 0.16 -10.71 -8.18
C GLY A 69 -1.04 -10.77 -9.13
N GLY A 70 -1.02 -11.76 -10.04
CA GLY A 70 -2.16 -12.08 -10.92
C GLY A 70 -2.54 -11.00 -11.95
N ILE A 71 -1.66 -10.04 -12.24
CA ILE A 71 -1.90 -8.96 -13.19
C ILE A 71 -1.37 -9.36 -14.57
N ASP A 72 -2.21 -9.24 -15.60
CA ASP A 72 -1.88 -9.53 -16.99
C ASP A 72 -2.55 -8.54 -17.97
N PHE A 73 -2.34 -8.72 -19.27
CA PHE A 73 -2.89 -7.83 -20.30
C PHE A 73 -4.43 -7.75 -20.32
N THR A 74 -5.13 -8.77 -19.82
CA THR A 74 -6.59 -8.81 -19.81
C THR A 74 -7.18 -7.98 -18.67
N ASN A 75 -6.42 -7.80 -17.57
CA ASN A 75 -6.92 -7.13 -16.36
C ASN A 75 -6.16 -5.85 -15.97
N ILE A 76 -5.02 -5.54 -16.59
CA ILE A 76 -4.15 -4.41 -16.25
C ILE A 76 -4.87 -3.05 -16.19
N GLN A 77 -5.82 -2.80 -17.10
CA GLN A 77 -6.60 -1.56 -17.10
C GLN A 77 -7.44 -1.38 -15.82
N SER A 78 -7.96 -2.48 -15.27
CA SER A 78 -8.74 -2.44 -14.04
C SER A 78 -7.86 -2.06 -12.85
N TYR A 79 -6.62 -2.57 -12.79
CA TYR A 79 -5.64 -2.22 -11.77
C TYR A 79 -5.17 -0.77 -11.89
N ALA A 80 -4.84 -0.31 -13.10
CA ALA A 80 -4.41 1.08 -13.35
C ALA A 80 -5.45 2.12 -12.91
N ARG A 81 -6.75 1.78 -12.94
CA ARG A 81 -7.85 2.66 -12.52
C ARG A 81 -8.07 2.72 -11.00
N THR A 82 -7.40 1.89 -10.22
CA THR A 82 -7.59 1.83 -8.76
C THR A 82 -6.93 2.99 -8.01
N GLY A 83 -6.01 3.70 -8.65
CA GLY A 83 -5.22 4.79 -8.05
C GLY A 83 -3.96 4.33 -7.32
N VAL A 84 -3.47 3.13 -7.65
CA VAL A 84 -2.07 2.71 -7.43
C VAL A 84 -1.12 3.62 -8.23
N ASP A 85 0.16 3.63 -7.85
CA ASP A 85 1.24 4.39 -8.49
C ASP A 85 2.06 3.52 -9.44
#